data_AF-A0A9R1A9F9-F1
#
_entry.id   AF-A0A9R1A9F9-F1
#
_cell.length_a   1.000
_cell.length_b   1.000
_cell.length_c   1.000
_cell.angle_alpha   90.00
_cell.angle_beta   90.00
_cell.angle_gamma   90.00
#
_symmetry.space_group_name_H-M   'P 1'
#
loop_
_entity.id
_entity.type
_entity.pdbx_description
1 polymer ?
#
loop_
_entity_poly.entity_id
_entity_poly.type
_entity_poly.pdbx_seq_one_letter_code
_entity_poly.pdbx_strand_id
1 'polypeptide(L)'
;MATLMGLKACHDRNITHRDIKPENMIICFEDLKTGKCLREIPSEATENKLNMRLIDFGSAIDDFTLKHLYGSGPTRSEQTFEYTPPEALLNSSWFQGSKSARLKYDIWSVGVVMLELIVGSPHVFQISDRARILMDQRLEGWSEETKELAYKLRSYMELCILVPGISTQQQGSINSERGHGGLASWKCSEESFARQVKILDPLKMGFPNLWALRLARQLLVWHHEDRLSVDEALNHPYFQEPP
;
A
#
# COMPACT_ATOMS: atom_id res chain seq x y z
N MET A 1 -10.50 -3.28 -7.84
CA MET A 1 -11.92 -3.19 -7.41
C MET A 1 -12.33 -4.34 -6.50
N ALA A 2 -12.25 -5.60 -6.93
CA ALA A 2 -12.74 -6.74 -6.15
C ALA A 2 -12.12 -6.84 -4.73
N THR A 3 -10.80 -6.61 -4.59
CA THR A 3 -10.13 -6.53 -3.28
C THR A 3 -10.75 -5.50 -2.34
N LEU A 4 -11.06 -4.30 -2.85
CA LEU A 4 -11.69 -3.24 -2.06
C LEU A 4 -13.13 -3.61 -1.67
N MET A 5 -13.87 -4.35 -2.50
CA MET A 5 -15.20 -4.86 -2.13
C MET A 5 -15.12 -5.88 -0.98
N GLY A 6 -14.13 -6.78 -1.03
CA GLY A 6 -13.87 -7.73 0.07
C GLY A 6 -13.50 -7.00 1.37
N LEU A 7 -12.63 -5.99 1.28
CA LEU A 7 -12.28 -5.15 2.43
C LEU A 7 -13.47 -4.36 2.95
N LYS A 8 -14.34 -3.84 2.09
CA LYS A 8 -15.55 -3.15 2.52
C LYS A 8 -16.41 -4.04 3.42
N ALA A 9 -16.61 -5.30 3.04
CA ALA A 9 -17.36 -6.24 3.87
C ALA A 9 -16.72 -6.44 5.27
N CYS A 10 -15.40 -6.38 5.38
CA CYS A 10 -14.67 -6.44 6.65
C CYS A 10 -14.79 -5.13 7.44
N HIS A 11 -14.56 -4.00 6.77
CA HIS A 11 -14.51 -2.67 7.35
C HIS A 11 -15.88 -2.19 7.84
N ASP A 12 -16.96 -2.55 7.15
CA ASP A 12 -18.35 -2.33 7.59
C ASP A 12 -18.63 -3.03 8.94
N ARG A 13 -17.82 -4.03 9.31
CA ARG A 13 -17.88 -4.77 10.59
C ARG A 13 -16.77 -4.35 11.57
N ASN A 14 -16.01 -3.30 11.27
CA ASN A 14 -14.84 -2.86 12.03
C ASN A 14 -13.74 -3.93 12.17
N ILE A 15 -13.58 -4.78 11.15
CA ILE A 15 -12.51 -5.78 11.08
C ILE A 15 -11.40 -5.23 10.20
N THR A 16 -10.19 -5.11 10.75
CA THR A 16 -8.97 -4.85 9.95
C THR A 16 -8.30 -6.19 9.66
N HIS A 17 -8.06 -6.52 8.39
CA HIS A 17 -7.50 -7.81 7.98
C HIS A 17 -6.02 -7.94 8.35
N ARG A 18 -5.24 -6.87 8.16
CA ARG A 18 -3.81 -6.71 8.47
C ARG A 18 -2.81 -7.55 7.67
N ASP A 19 -3.25 -8.55 6.93
CA ASP A 19 -2.38 -9.35 6.05
C ASP A 19 -2.88 -9.36 4.60
N ILE A 20 -3.11 -8.17 4.04
CA ILE A 20 -3.53 -7.99 2.64
C ILE A 20 -2.31 -8.08 1.74
N LYS A 21 -2.25 -9.15 0.95
CA LYS A 21 -1.16 -9.49 0.02
C LYS A 21 -1.66 -10.49 -1.03
N PRO A 22 -1.01 -10.65 -2.19
CA PRO A 22 -1.49 -11.52 -3.26
C PRO A 22 -1.76 -12.97 -2.82
N GLU A 23 -0.97 -13.52 -1.91
CA GLU A 23 -1.12 -14.89 -1.39
C GLU A 23 -2.45 -15.10 -0.67
N ASN A 24 -3.02 -14.05 -0.10
CA ASN A 24 -4.31 -14.07 0.60
C ASN A 24 -5.48 -13.61 -0.29
N MET A 25 -5.26 -13.48 -1.60
CA MET A 25 -6.27 -13.11 -2.59
C MET A 25 -6.52 -14.26 -3.56
N ILE A 26 -7.53 -15.08 -3.27
CA ILE A 26 -7.89 -16.19 -4.15
C ILE A 26 -8.71 -15.66 -5.32
N ILE A 27 -8.18 -15.84 -6.53
CA ILE A 27 -8.81 -15.41 -7.79
C ILE A 27 -9.40 -16.63 -8.51
N CYS A 28 -10.63 -16.47 -9.00
CA CYS A 28 -11.34 -17.47 -9.80
C CYS A 28 -12.00 -16.78 -10.98
N PHE A 29 -11.70 -17.23 -12.20
CA PHE A 29 -12.49 -16.92 -13.38
C PHE A 29 -13.64 -17.91 -13.43
N GLU A 30 -14.84 -17.51 -13.02
CA GLU A 30 -16.03 -18.34 -13.01
C GLU A 30 -16.68 -18.33 -14.39
N ASP A 31 -16.85 -19.53 -14.98
CA ASP A 31 -17.64 -19.73 -16.19
C ASP A 31 -19.13 -19.57 -15.84
N LEU A 32 -19.80 -18.58 -16.44
CA LEU A 32 -21.19 -18.25 -16.13
C LEU A 32 -22.19 -19.37 -16.50
N LYS A 33 -21.81 -20.29 -17.40
CA LYS A 33 -22.69 -21.42 -17.80
C LYS A 33 -22.64 -22.56 -16.80
N THR A 34 -21.45 -22.82 -16.24
CA THR A 34 -21.22 -23.98 -15.37
C THR A 34 -21.11 -23.63 -13.89
N GLY A 35 -20.89 -22.35 -13.55
CA GLY A 35 -20.62 -21.87 -12.19
C GLY A 35 -19.30 -22.39 -11.61
N LYS A 36 -18.40 -22.90 -12.46
CA LYS A 36 -17.12 -23.49 -12.04
C LYS A 36 -15.98 -22.53 -12.28
N CYS A 37 -15.00 -22.56 -11.37
CA CYS A 37 -13.72 -21.88 -11.59
C CYS A 37 -12.95 -22.57 -12.70
N LEU A 38 -12.53 -21.78 -13.68
CA LEU A 38 -11.66 -22.23 -14.76
C LEU A 38 -10.28 -22.60 -14.20
N ARG A 39 -9.71 -23.68 -14.75
CA ARG A 39 -8.39 -24.18 -14.37
C ARG A 39 -7.25 -23.42 -15.03
N GLU A 40 -7.54 -22.75 -16.13
CA GLU A 40 -6.59 -21.99 -16.93
C GLU A 40 -7.11 -20.57 -17.14
N ILE A 41 -6.19 -19.64 -17.37
CA ILE A 41 -6.53 -18.26 -17.70
C ILE A 41 -7.21 -18.27 -19.07
N PRO A 42 -8.43 -17.72 -19.21
CA PRO A 42 -9.14 -17.71 -20.47
C PRO A 42 -8.33 -16.97 -21.55
N SER A 43 -8.10 -17.62 -22.70
CA SER A 43 -7.40 -17.02 -23.84
C SER A 43 -8.29 -16.11 -24.70
N GLU A 44 -9.62 -16.23 -24.59
CA GLU A 44 -10.63 -15.45 -25.30
C GLU A 44 -11.58 -14.76 -24.32
N ALA A 45 -12.26 -13.70 -24.81
CA ALA A 45 -13.37 -13.04 -24.15
C ALA A 45 -14.59 -13.98 -24.05
N THR A 46 -14.45 -15.01 -23.24
CA THR A 46 -15.53 -15.89 -22.80
C THR A 46 -16.35 -15.15 -21.74
N GLU A 47 -17.65 -15.43 -21.65
CA GLU A 47 -18.56 -14.90 -20.64
C GLU A 47 -18.18 -15.43 -19.24
N ASN A 48 -17.08 -14.93 -18.70
CA ASN A 48 -16.58 -15.31 -17.38
C ASN A 48 -16.64 -14.11 -16.45
N LYS A 49 -16.89 -14.41 -15.18
CA LYS A 49 -16.85 -13.43 -14.11
C LYS A 49 -15.59 -13.64 -13.28
N LEU A 50 -14.80 -12.58 -13.10
CA LEU A 50 -13.71 -12.57 -12.14
C LEU A 50 -14.30 -12.50 -10.72
N ASN A 51 -14.11 -13.56 -9.94
CA ASN A 51 -14.38 -13.58 -8.52
C ASN A 51 -13.06 -13.55 -7.75
N MET A 52 -13.02 -12.75 -6.69
CA MET A 52 -11.90 -12.70 -5.77
C MET A 52 -12.41 -12.88 -4.35
N ARG A 53 -11.68 -13.66 -3.54
CA ARG A 53 -11.99 -13.90 -2.13
C ARG A 53 -10.76 -13.61 -1.30
N LEU A 54 -10.96 -12.85 -0.21
CA LEU A 54 -9.97 -12.70 0.84
C LEU A 54 -9.99 -13.94 1.74
N ILE A 55 -8.80 -14.38 2.13
CA ILE A 55 -8.58 -15.49 3.05
C ILE A 55 -7.58 -15.08 4.13
N ASP A 56 -7.41 -15.95 5.13
CA ASP A 56 -6.44 -15.82 6.20
C ASP A 56 -6.66 -14.63 7.15
N PHE A 57 -7.66 -14.78 8.02
CA PHE A 57 -7.97 -13.84 9.09
C PHE A 57 -7.17 -14.11 10.38
N GLY A 58 -6.08 -14.88 10.33
CA GLY A 58 -5.27 -15.22 11.51
C GLY A 58 -4.65 -14.00 12.20
N SER A 59 -4.41 -12.93 11.44
CA SER A 59 -3.85 -11.66 11.92
C SER A 59 -4.89 -10.55 12.08
N ALA A 60 -6.17 -10.85 11.82
CA ALA A 60 -7.23 -9.85 11.80
C ALA A 60 -7.53 -9.30 13.20
N ILE A 61 -7.82 -8.00 13.26
CA ILE A 61 -8.20 -7.33 14.52
C ILE A 61 -9.60 -6.74 14.47
N ASP A 62 -10.32 -6.90 15.57
CA ASP A 62 -11.52 -6.16 15.94
C ASP A 62 -11.50 -5.87 17.45
N ASP A 63 -12.57 -5.30 18.00
CA ASP A 63 -12.61 -5.00 19.44
C ASP A 63 -12.58 -6.27 20.31
N PHE A 64 -13.10 -7.39 19.79
CA PHE A 64 -13.10 -8.67 20.50
C PHE A 64 -11.72 -9.29 20.50
N THR A 65 -11.06 -9.43 19.35
CA THR A 65 -9.76 -10.09 19.23
C THR A 65 -8.67 -9.30 19.95
N LEU A 66 -8.69 -7.97 19.89
CA LEU A 66 -7.75 -7.13 20.64
C LEU A 66 -7.83 -7.38 22.15
N LYS A 67 -9.05 -7.58 22.69
CA LYS A 67 -9.27 -7.80 24.12
C LYS A 67 -8.97 -9.24 24.56
N HIS A 68 -9.23 -10.23 23.70
CA HIS A 68 -9.25 -11.63 24.12
C HIS A 68 -8.15 -12.49 23.51
N LEU A 69 -7.60 -12.12 22.35
CA LEU A 69 -6.66 -12.97 21.58
C LEU A 69 -5.25 -12.38 21.52
N TYR A 70 -5.11 -11.05 21.54
CA TYR A 70 -3.81 -10.40 21.35
C TYR A 70 -3.09 -9.98 22.65
N GLY A 71 -3.68 -10.19 23.84
CA GLY A 71 -3.05 -9.84 25.11
C GLY A 71 -2.65 -8.36 25.18
N SER A 72 -1.35 -8.06 25.01
CA SER A 72 -0.79 -6.70 24.94
C SER A 72 -0.97 -5.99 23.59
N GLY A 73 -1.54 -6.68 22.61
CA GLY A 73 -1.77 -6.18 21.26
C GLY A 73 -0.95 -6.91 20.19
N PRO A 74 -1.29 -6.67 18.92
CA PRO A 74 -0.65 -7.34 17.81
C PRO A 74 0.83 -6.99 17.64
N THR A 75 1.61 -7.97 17.23
CA THR A 75 3.07 -7.85 17.07
C THR A 75 3.47 -7.76 15.60
N ARG A 76 4.75 -7.39 15.34
CA ARG A 76 5.30 -7.33 13.98
C ARG A 76 5.51 -8.71 13.36
N SER A 77 5.76 -9.74 14.15
CA SER A 77 5.97 -11.11 13.67
C SER A 77 4.72 -11.76 13.08
N GLU A 78 3.55 -11.17 13.33
CA GLU A 78 2.25 -11.62 12.82
C GLU A 78 1.86 -10.90 11.52
N GLN A 79 2.76 -10.11 10.93
CA GLN A 79 2.51 -9.26 9.75
C GLN A 79 3.52 -9.57 8.66
N THR A 80 3.11 -9.40 7.39
CA THR A 80 4.04 -9.39 6.27
C THR A 80 4.65 -8.00 6.14
N PHE A 81 5.97 -7.89 6.36
CA PHE A 81 6.67 -6.61 6.50
C PHE A 81 6.47 -5.70 5.29
N GLU A 82 6.51 -6.23 4.07
CA GLU A 82 6.41 -5.53 2.79
C GLU A 82 5.13 -4.69 2.67
N TYR A 83 4.02 -5.21 3.18
CA TYR A 83 2.68 -4.60 3.09
C TYR A 83 2.29 -3.80 4.33
N THR A 84 3.18 -3.73 5.33
CA THR A 84 2.94 -3.03 6.60
C THR A 84 3.04 -1.50 6.42
N PRO A 85 2.05 -0.72 6.89
CA PRO A 85 2.06 0.73 6.77
C PRO A 85 3.04 1.42 7.73
N PRO A 86 3.46 2.66 7.43
CA PRO A 86 4.48 3.37 8.21
C PRO A 86 4.09 3.56 9.67
N GLU A 87 2.82 3.80 9.98
CA GLU A 87 2.35 3.96 11.36
C GLU A 87 2.57 2.69 12.21
N ALA A 88 2.39 1.50 11.65
CA ALA A 88 2.63 0.23 12.35
C ALA A 88 4.14 -0.11 12.44
N LEU A 89 4.94 0.39 11.49
CA LEU A 89 6.41 0.30 11.52
C LEU A 89 7.07 1.29 12.50
N LEU A 90 6.40 2.39 12.85
CA LEU A 90 6.97 3.44 13.70
C LEU A 90 6.39 3.46 15.12
N ASN A 91 5.15 3.01 15.30
CA ASN A 91 4.47 3.02 16.58
C ASN A 91 3.93 1.64 16.91
N SER A 92 4.43 1.01 17.98
CA SER A 92 3.94 -0.30 18.43
C SER A 92 2.48 -0.27 18.88
N SER A 93 1.96 0.89 19.28
CA SER A 93 0.59 1.10 19.76
C SER A 93 -0.34 1.68 18.68
N TRP A 94 0.01 1.58 17.41
CA TRP A 94 -0.79 2.08 16.28
C TRP A 94 -2.26 1.63 16.32
N PHE A 95 -2.53 0.42 16.85
CA PHE A 95 -3.87 -0.16 16.96
C PHE A 95 -4.74 0.45 18.07
N GLN A 96 -4.18 1.27 18.96
CA GLN A 96 -4.93 1.93 20.04
C GLN A 96 -5.66 3.20 19.57
N GLY A 97 -5.45 3.62 18.33
CA GLY A 97 -6.14 4.76 17.72
C GLY A 97 -7.63 4.50 17.45
N SER A 98 -8.25 5.43 16.72
CA SER A 98 -9.66 5.31 16.32
C SER A 98 -9.88 4.05 15.46
N LYS A 99 -11.10 3.50 15.47
CA LYS A 99 -11.45 2.36 14.59
C LYS A 99 -11.19 2.72 13.12
N SER A 100 -11.60 3.91 12.71
CA SER A 100 -11.34 4.45 11.37
C SER A 100 -9.85 4.39 11.01
N ALA A 101 -8.98 4.89 11.90
CA ALA A 101 -7.53 4.87 11.69
C ALA A 101 -6.99 3.44 11.53
N ARG A 102 -7.46 2.48 12.34
CA ARG A 102 -7.07 1.06 12.22
C ARG A 102 -7.41 0.47 10.86
N LEU A 103 -8.58 0.79 10.30
CA LEU A 103 -9.02 0.26 9.00
C LEU A 103 -8.14 0.75 7.84
N LYS A 104 -7.49 1.92 7.98
CA LYS A 104 -6.57 2.48 6.98
C LYS A 104 -5.29 1.66 6.81
N TYR A 105 -4.99 0.73 7.72
CA TYR A 105 -3.91 -0.25 7.57
C TYR A 105 -4.10 -1.02 6.26
N ASP A 106 -5.28 -1.61 6.05
CA ASP A 106 -5.54 -2.46 4.88
C ASP A 106 -5.52 -1.64 3.59
N ILE A 107 -5.91 -0.36 3.65
CA ILE A 107 -5.89 0.56 2.51
C ILE A 107 -4.47 0.80 2.01
N TRP A 108 -3.50 0.94 2.93
CA TRP A 108 -2.09 1.02 2.56
C TRP A 108 -1.63 -0.26 1.87
N SER A 109 -1.95 -1.42 2.45
CA SER A 109 -1.57 -2.72 1.88
C SER A 109 -2.13 -2.91 0.47
N VAL A 110 -3.35 -2.44 0.18
CA VAL A 110 -3.89 -2.41 -1.20
C VAL A 110 -3.06 -1.51 -2.11
N GLY A 111 -2.59 -0.35 -1.63
CA GLY A 111 -1.67 0.51 -2.37
C GLY A 111 -0.35 -0.19 -2.70
N VAL A 112 0.20 -0.97 -1.77
CA VAL A 112 1.41 -1.79 -1.98
C VAL A 112 1.15 -2.87 -3.03
N VAL A 113 0.04 -3.61 -2.93
CA VAL A 113 -0.37 -4.61 -3.94
C VAL A 113 -0.53 -3.96 -5.32
N MET A 114 -1.08 -2.75 -5.40
CA MET A 114 -1.23 -2.03 -6.66
C MET A 114 0.12 -1.69 -7.30
N LEU A 115 1.13 -1.31 -6.51
CA LEU A 115 2.48 -1.11 -7.02
C LEU A 115 3.17 -2.42 -7.38
N GLU A 116 2.97 -3.48 -6.60
CA GLU A 116 3.51 -4.81 -6.88
C GLU A 116 3.02 -5.35 -8.22
N LEU A 117 1.75 -5.13 -8.58
CA LEU A 117 1.22 -5.52 -9.89
C LEU A 117 1.93 -4.81 -11.06
N ILE A 118 2.49 -3.61 -10.84
CA ILE A 118 3.24 -2.86 -11.85
C ILE A 118 4.72 -3.28 -11.85
N VAL A 119 5.30 -3.47 -10.66
CA VAL A 119 6.73 -3.78 -10.49
C VAL A 119 7.05 -5.27 -10.70
N GLY A 120 6.07 -6.15 -10.52
CA GLY A 120 6.23 -7.61 -10.59
C GLY A 120 7.02 -8.21 -9.42
N SER A 121 7.08 -7.50 -8.28
CA SER A 121 7.80 -7.94 -7.07
C SER A 121 7.17 -7.34 -5.82
N PRO A 122 7.10 -8.08 -4.69
CA PRO A 122 6.62 -7.55 -3.41
C PRO A 122 7.58 -6.51 -2.79
N HIS A 123 8.84 -6.47 -3.25
CA HIS A 123 9.86 -5.55 -2.74
C HIS A 123 9.76 -4.14 -3.36
N VAL A 124 8.55 -3.56 -3.39
CA VAL A 124 8.29 -2.26 -4.03
C VAL A 124 9.04 -1.10 -3.37
N PHE A 125 9.40 -1.23 -2.09
CA PHE A 125 10.12 -0.23 -1.30
C PHE A 125 11.63 -0.53 -1.16
N GLN A 126 12.19 -1.35 -2.05
CA GLN A 126 13.64 -1.52 -2.10
C GLN A 126 14.33 -0.25 -2.62
N ILE A 127 15.53 0.01 -2.11
CA ILE A 127 16.40 1.08 -2.59
C ILE A 127 17.48 0.49 -3.50
N SER A 128 18.05 1.32 -4.39
CA SER A 128 19.16 0.87 -5.25
C SER A 128 20.36 0.37 -4.43
N ASP A 129 21.11 -0.60 -4.97
CA ASP A 129 22.33 -1.13 -4.32
C ASP A 129 23.31 -0.01 -3.94
N ARG A 130 23.44 1.00 -4.81
CA ARG A 130 24.25 2.19 -4.53
C ARG A 130 23.75 2.96 -3.32
N ALA A 131 22.44 3.18 -3.21
CA ALA A 131 21.86 3.85 -2.05
C ALA A 131 22.03 3.00 -0.79
N ARG A 132 21.87 1.68 -0.88
CA ARG A 132 22.07 0.74 0.22
C ARG A 132 23.49 0.82 0.78
N ILE A 133 24.50 0.66 -0.08
CA ILE A 133 25.92 0.74 0.32
C ILE A 133 26.24 2.07 1.04
N LEU A 134 25.74 3.19 0.52
CA LEU A 134 25.95 4.50 1.13
C LEU A 134 25.25 4.65 2.49
N MET A 135 24.10 3.99 2.67
CA MET A 135 23.39 3.96 3.94
C MET A 135 24.07 3.03 4.94
N ASP A 136 24.56 1.87 4.50
CA ASP A 136 25.26 0.89 5.34
C ASP A 136 26.47 1.51 6.03
N GLN A 137 27.23 2.33 5.29
CA GLN A 137 28.37 3.09 5.84
C GLN A 137 27.94 4.10 6.92
N ARG A 138 26.73 4.67 6.82
CA ARG A 138 26.22 5.66 7.79
C ARG A 138 25.54 5.03 9.00
N LEU A 139 25.05 3.80 8.83
CA LEU A 139 24.31 3.04 9.82
C LEU A 139 25.19 1.94 10.46
N GLU A 140 26.51 2.12 10.42
CA GLU A 140 27.45 1.21 11.06
C GLU A 140 27.14 1.10 12.57
N GLY A 141 27.07 -0.13 13.08
CA GLY A 141 26.71 -0.42 14.47
C GLY A 141 25.21 -0.39 14.81
N TRP A 142 24.33 -0.06 13.85
CA TRP A 142 22.88 -0.11 14.06
C TRP A 142 22.35 -1.54 13.91
N SER A 143 21.25 -1.87 14.57
CA SER A 143 20.59 -3.18 14.43
C SER A 143 20.02 -3.36 13.02
N GLU A 144 19.88 -4.61 12.56
CA GLU A 144 19.33 -4.90 11.24
C GLU A 144 17.89 -4.39 11.09
N GLU A 145 17.06 -4.50 12.12
CA GLU A 145 15.68 -3.98 12.10
C GLU A 145 15.65 -2.46 11.92
N THR A 146 16.61 -1.75 12.51
CA THR A 146 16.70 -0.30 12.39
C THR A 146 17.21 0.10 11.01
N LYS A 147 18.13 -0.67 10.43
CA LYS A 147 18.59 -0.49 9.05
C LYS A 147 17.47 -0.72 8.04
N GLU A 148 16.71 -1.79 8.19
CA GLU A 148 15.56 -2.10 7.32
C GLU A 148 14.52 -0.98 7.33
N LEU A 149 14.21 -0.46 8.52
CA LEU A 149 13.34 0.71 8.66
C LEU A 149 13.93 1.93 7.95
N ALA A 150 15.23 2.20 8.12
CA ALA A 150 15.90 3.31 7.45
C ALA A 150 15.84 3.18 5.91
N TYR A 151 16.06 1.98 5.36
CA TYR A 151 15.94 1.75 3.91
C TYR A 151 14.52 2.01 3.42
N LYS A 152 13.50 1.55 4.14
CA LYS A 152 12.10 1.86 3.82
C LYS A 152 11.81 3.35 3.84
N LEU A 153 12.23 4.06 4.89
CA LEU A 153 12.07 5.52 4.97
C LEU A 153 12.73 6.21 3.78
N ARG A 154 13.92 5.77 3.38
CA ARG A 154 14.58 6.27 2.18
C ARG A 154 13.76 6.01 0.91
N SER A 155 13.22 4.81 0.75
CA SER A 155 12.36 4.49 -0.40
C SER A 155 11.08 5.33 -0.43
N TYR A 156 10.44 5.56 0.73
CA TYR A 156 9.28 6.44 0.84
C TYR A 156 9.60 7.88 0.41
N MET A 157 10.81 8.37 0.69
CA MET A 157 11.26 9.68 0.22
C MET A 157 11.47 9.69 -1.31
N GLU A 158 12.10 8.66 -1.88
CA GLU A 158 12.30 8.54 -3.34
C GLU A 158 10.97 8.45 -4.10
N LEU A 159 9.99 7.74 -3.54
CA LEU A 159 8.64 7.62 -4.06
C LEU A 159 7.74 8.81 -3.69
N CYS A 160 8.27 9.88 -3.08
CA CYS A 160 7.47 11.06 -2.71
C CYS A 160 6.26 10.74 -1.80
N ILE A 161 6.33 9.64 -1.05
CA ILE A 161 5.35 9.25 -0.03
C ILE A 161 5.63 10.01 1.28
N LEU A 162 6.91 10.10 1.65
CA LEU A 162 7.39 10.87 2.79
C LEU A 162 8.15 12.11 2.30
N VAL A 163 7.68 13.31 2.68
CA VAL A 163 8.37 14.58 2.37
C VAL A 163 8.84 15.23 3.68
N PRO A 164 10.15 15.22 3.99
CA PRO A 164 10.67 15.81 5.21
C PRO A 164 10.41 17.33 5.26
N GLY A 165 9.98 17.84 6.42
CA GLY A 165 9.89 19.28 6.69
C GLY A 165 8.65 20.01 6.14
N ILE A 166 7.70 19.30 5.51
CA ILE A 166 6.41 19.87 5.09
C ILE A 166 5.31 19.23 5.93
N SER A 167 4.62 20.03 6.75
CA SER A 167 3.42 19.60 7.47
C SER A 167 2.22 19.51 6.51
N THR A 168 1.37 18.51 6.67
CA THR A 168 0.33 18.06 5.71
C THR A 168 -0.75 19.06 5.32
N GLN A 169 -0.83 20.22 5.96
CA GLN A 169 -1.85 21.22 5.61
C GLN A 169 -1.69 21.85 4.20
N GLN A 170 -0.64 21.50 3.45
CA GLN A 170 -0.40 22.02 2.10
C GLN A 170 -0.24 20.96 0.99
N GLN A 171 -0.62 19.69 1.19
CA GLN A 171 -0.52 18.71 0.09
C GLN A 171 -1.52 18.95 -1.07
N GLY A 172 -2.49 19.86 -0.91
CA GLY A 172 -3.50 20.18 -1.92
C GLY A 172 -3.13 21.26 -2.95
N SER A 173 -2.05 22.03 -2.76
CA SER A 173 -1.65 23.07 -3.72
C SER A 173 -0.27 23.63 -3.38
N ILE A 174 0.79 23.20 -4.06
CA ILE A 174 2.07 23.92 -4.01
C ILE A 174 2.70 24.00 -5.42
N ASN A 175 2.31 25.03 -6.15
CA ASN A 175 3.28 25.82 -6.92
C ASN A 175 3.99 26.74 -5.91
N SER A 176 5.17 26.35 -5.42
CA SER A 176 6.03 27.25 -4.65
C SER A 176 7.46 27.15 -5.15
N GLU A 177 7.78 28.03 -6.08
CA GLU A 177 9.11 28.60 -6.15
C GLU A 177 9.33 29.47 -4.91
N ARG A 178 10.11 28.96 -3.94
CA ARG A 178 10.93 29.76 -3.02
C ARG A 178 11.81 28.82 -2.22
N GLY A 179 13.12 28.93 -2.46
CA GLY A 179 14.13 28.07 -1.89
C GLY A 179 14.53 28.44 -0.47
N HIS A 180 15.03 27.44 0.25
CA HIS A 180 16.18 27.56 1.13
C HIS A 180 17.00 26.27 1.02
N GLY A 181 18.32 26.41 1.02
CA GLY A 181 19.29 25.35 0.77
C GLY A 181 19.17 24.18 1.74
N GLY A 182 18.60 23.09 1.23
CA GLY A 182 18.69 21.74 1.76
C GLY A 182 19.10 20.81 0.62
N LEU A 183 19.82 19.74 0.94
CA LEU A 183 20.37 18.77 -0.01
C LEU A 183 19.25 18.18 -0.89
N ALA A 184 19.26 18.56 -2.17
CA ALA A 184 18.25 18.33 -3.23
C ALA A 184 16.96 19.17 -3.13
N SER A 185 16.54 19.76 -4.25
CA SER A 185 15.21 20.35 -4.43
C SER A 185 14.22 19.19 -4.63
N TRP A 186 13.68 18.64 -3.54
CA TRP A 186 12.65 17.59 -3.58
C TRP A 186 11.33 18.16 -4.12
N LYS A 187 11.20 18.29 -5.45
CA LYS A 187 9.91 18.56 -6.08
C LYS A 187 9.12 17.25 -6.17
N CYS A 188 8.39 16.95 -5.10
CA CYS A 188 7.50 15.79 -5.01
C CYS A 188 6.18 16.09 -5.74
N SER A 189 6.10 15.73 -7.02
CA SER A 189 4.89 15.87 -7.85
C SER A 189 4.32 14.51 -8.29
N GLU A 190 3.16 14.52 -8.95
CA GLU A 190 2.58 13.31 -9.58
C GLU A 190 3.56 12.70 -10.59
N GLU A 191 4.25 13.54 -11.37
CA GLU A 191 5.25 13.12 -12.36
C GLU A 191 6.49 12.50 -11.71
N SER A 192 6.94 13.02 -10.57
CA SER A 192 8.08 12.46 -9.84
C SER A 192 7.76 11.04 -9.33
N PHE A 193 6.58 10.85 -8.75
CA PHE A 193 6.12 9.53 -8.32
C PHE A 193 5.95 8.56 -9.49
N ALA A 194 5.27 8.99 -10.56
CA ALA A 194 5.08 8.18 -11.76
C ALA A 194 6.41 7.74 -12.36
N ARG A 195 7.38 8.66 -12.43
CA ARG A 195 8.74 8.39 -12.93
C ARG A 195 9.46 7.36 -12.08
N GLN A 196 9.39 7.49 -10.75
CA GLN A 196 10.06 6.55 -9.86
C GLN A 196 9.46 5.14 -9.97
N VAL A 197 8.13 5.02 -10.01
CA VAL A 197 7.46 3.72 -10.24
C VAL A 197 7.85 3.13 -11.60
N LYS A 198 7.93 3.95 -12.67
CA LYS A 198 8.39 3.52 -13.99
C LYS A 198 9.85 3.05 -14.00
N ILE A 199 10.71 3.63 -13.15
CA ILE A 199 12.09 3.17 -12.98
C ILE A 199 12.12 1.78 -12.34
N LEU A 200 11.24 1.52 -11.37
CA LEU A 200 11.13 0.22 -10.69
C LEU A 200 10.49 -0.86 -11.57
N ASP A 201 9.56 -0.49 -12.45
CA ASP A 201 8.92 -1.38 -13.41
C ASP A 201 9.95 -1.99 -14.39
N PRO A 202 10.12 -3.32 -14.45
CA PRO A 202 11.01 -4.00 -15.40
C PRO A 202 10.66 -3.72 -16.87
N LEU A 203 9.38 -3.55 -17.19
CA LEU A 203 8.87 -3.30 -18.55
C LEU A 203 8.90 -1.81 -18.92
N LYS A 204 9.19 -0.93 -17.96
CA LYS A 204 9.23 0.54 -18.15
C LYS A 204 7.92 1.10 -18.73
N MET A 205 6.78 0.50 -18.40
CA MET A 205 5.46 1.02 -18.75
C MET A 205 4.99 2.04 -17.71
N GLY A 206 5.09 1.69 -16.42
CA GLY A 206 4.57 2.47 -15.30
C GLY A 206 3.06 2.32 -15.15
N PHE A 207 2.39 3.37 -14.66
CA PHE A 207 0.94 3.34 -14.48
C PHE A 207 0.20 3.29 -15.82
N PRO A 208 -0.92 2.54 -15.92
CA PRO A 208 -1.69 2.42 -17.16
C PRO A 208 -2.40 3.72 -17.54
N ASN A 209 -2.79 4.55 -16.58
CA ASN A 209 -3.38 5.86 -16.80
C ASN A 209 -3.20 6.78 -15.56
N LEU A 210 -3.62 8.04 -15.70
CA LEU A 210 -3.50 9.06 -14.64
C LEU A 210 -4.34 8.72 -13.39
N TRP A 211 -5.49 8.07 -13.55
CA TRP A 211 -6.33 7.72 -12.41
C TRP A 211 -5.75 6.58 -11.58
N ALA A 212 -5.07 5.62 -12.23
CA ALA A 212 -4.33 4.58 -11.53
C ALA A 212 -3.20 5.19 -10.68
N LEU A 213 -2.45 6.14 -11.26
CA LEU A 213 -1.42 6.90 -10.55
C LEU A 213 -1.99 7.60 -9.31
N ARG A 214 -3.10 8.33 -9.48
CA ARG A 214 -3.75 9.09 -8.41
C ARG A 214 -4.31 8.20 -7.31
N LEU A 215 -4.96 7.09 -7.68
CA LEU A 215 -5.45 6.12 -6.72
C LEU A 215 -4.29 5.57 -5.88
N ALA A 216 -3.20 5.12 -6.51
CA ALA A 216 -2.04 4.61 -5.78
C ALA A 216 -1.45 5.65 -4.80
N ARG A 217 -1.35 6.91 -5.22
CA ARG A 217 -0.91 8.01 -4.33
C ARG A 217 -1.82 8.21 -3.13
N GLN A 218 -3.14 8.13 -3.32
CA GLN A 218 -4.13 8.32 -2.27
C GLN A 218 -4.29 7.11 -1.34
N LEU A 219 -3.92 5.91 -1.81
CA LEU A 219 -3.79 4.70 -0.98
C LEU A 219 -2.49 4.71 -0.15
N LEU A 220 -1.40 5.27 -0.68
CA LEU A 220 -0.07 5.30 -0.07
C LEU A 220 0.26 6.64 0.61
N VAL A 221 -0.74 7.29 1.19
CA VAL A 221 -0.52 8.52 1.98
C VAL A 221 0.17 8.16 3.30
N TRP A 222 1.21 8.92 3.65
CA TRP A 222 2.00 8.72 4.87
C TRP A 222 1.17 8.82 6.15
N HIS A 223 0.37 9.87 6.29
CA HIS A 223 -0.55 10.03 7.41
C HIS A 223 -1.84 9.27 7.13
N HIS A 224 -2.14 8.28 7.96
CA HIS A 224 -3.33 7.42 7.77
C HIS A 224 -4.66 8.19 7.84
N GLU A 225 -4.73 9.30 8.55
CA GLU A 225 -5.94 10.15 8.62
C GLU A 225 -6.30 10.77 7.26
N ASP A 226 -5.29 11.06 6.43
CA ASP A 226 -5.45 11.66 5.09
C ASP A 226 -5.58 10.60 3.99
N ARG A 227 -5.36 9.31 4.33
CA ARG A 227 -5.48 8.17 3.41
C ARG A 227 -6.95 7.90 3.13
N LEU A 228 -7.30 7.40 1.94
CA LEU A 228 -8.70 7.06 1.63
C LEU A 228 -9.26 6.01 2.59
N SER A 229 -10.55 6.06 2.85
CA SER A 229 -11.33 4.92 3.36
C SER A 229 -11.63 3.95 2.22
N VAL A 230 -12.13 2.76 2.56
CA VAL A 230 -12.53 1.77 1.54
C VAL A 230 -13.67 2.27 0.66
N ASP A 231 -14.62 3.02 1.22
CA ASP A 231 -15.74 3.61 0.49
C ASP A 231 -15.26 4.69 -0.49
N GLU A 232 -14.35 5.56 -0.05
CA GLU A 232 -13.77 6.58 -0.92
C GLU A 232 -12.94 5.95 -2.03
N ALA A 233 -12.16 4.91 -1.72
CA ALA A 233 -11.38 4.18 -2.71
C ALA A 233 -12.26 3.47 -3.75
N LEU A 234 -13.39 2.86 -3.35
CA LEU A 234 -14.35 2.24 -4.26
C LEU A 234 -15.03 3.25 -5.19
N ASN A 235 -15.24 4.47 -4.72
CA ASN A 235 -15.83 5.57 -5.50
C ASN A 235 -14.79 6.37 -6.30
N HIS A 236 -13.51 5.99 -6.27
CA HIS A 236 -12.45 6.72 -6.98
C HIS A 236 -12.66 6.66 -8.51
N PRO A 237 -12.38 7.75 -9.27
CA PRO A 237 -12.60 7.81 -10.73
C PRO A 237 -11.95 6.69 -11.54
N TYR A 238 -10.85 6.10 -11.05
CA TYR A 238 -10.19 4.94 -11.66
C TYR A 238 -11.14 3.76 -11.93
N PHE A 239 -12.17 3.56 -11.10
CA PHE A 239 -13.15 2.49 -11.28
C PHE A 239 -14.41 2.93 -12.04
N GLN A 240 -14.51 4.21 -12.40
CA GLN A 240 -15.68 4.77 -13.10
C GLN A 240 -15.43 4.94 -14.60
N GLU A 241 -14.17 5.05 -15.03
CA GLU A 241 -13.84 5.03 -16.45
C GLU A 241 -13.99 3.62 -17.03
N PRO A 242 -14.58 3.46 -18.23
CA PRO A 242 -14.54 2.19 -18.92
C PRO A 242 -13.08 1.80 -19.21
N PRO A 243 -12.74 0.49 -19.12
CA PRO A 243 -11.40 -0.01 -19.43
C PRO A 243 -11.01 0.21 -20.90
#